data_AF-C4ZE54-F1
#
_entry.id   AF-C4ZE54-F1
#
_cell.length_a   1.000
_cell.length_b   1.000
_cell.length_c   1.000
_cell.angle_alpha   90.00
_cell.angle_beta   90.00
_cell.angle_gamma   90.00
#
_symmetry.space_group_name_H-M   'P 1'
#
loop_
_entity.id
_entity.type
_entity.pdbx_description
1 polymer ?
#
loop_
_entity_poly.entity_id
_entity_poly.type
_entity_poly.pdbx_seq_one_letter_code
_entity_poly.pdbx_strand_id
1 'polypeptide(L)'
;MYLYDKYIKEQRRGVVEIIISSNTSKPIYEQITSQIKAMIMSGELKTGDPIPSMRALAKSIHVSVITVQKAYEDLQRDGFIETTVGRGSFVSAQNKDFYQEEQQRLAEEHLQEAADIGRISGISLEKLIELLTIFYQEED
;
A
#
# COMPACT_ATOMS: atom_id res chain seq x y z
N MET A 1 -8.78 -5.37 -32.89
CA MET A 1 -8.45 -6.00 -31.60
C MET A 1 -7.31 -5.28 -30.89
N TYR A 2 -6.07 -5.23 -31.42
CA TYR A 2 -4.92 -4.56 -30.77
C TYR A 2 -5.15 -3.08 -30.39
N LEU A 3 -5.75 -2.28 -31.28
CA LEU A 3 -6.09 -0.87 -30.99
C LEU A 3 -7.26 -0.71 -30.02
N TYR A 4 -8.16 -1.70 -29.93
CA TYR A 4 -9.31 -1.68 -29.03
C TYR A 4 -8.89 -2.05 -27.61
N ASP A 5 -8.04 -3.08 -27.44
CA ASP A 5 -7.45 -3.42 -26.15
C ASP A 5 -6.52 -2.31 -25.65
N LYS A 6 -5.77 -1.65 -26.55
CA LYS A 6 -4.98 -0.46 -26.24
C LYS A 6 -5.86 0.71 -25.79
N TYR A 7 -6.97 0.96 -26.48
CA TYR A 7 -7.94 2.01 -26.12
C TYR A 7 -8.61 1.76 -24.76
N ILE A 8 -9.00 0.51 -24.45
CA ILE A 8 -9.56 0.14 -23.15
C ILE A 8 -8.50 0.22 -22.03
N LYS A 9 -7.25 -0.18 -22.29
CA LYS A 9 -6.13 0.03 -21.35
C LYS A 9 -5.82 1.52 -21.12
N GLU A 10 -5.89 2.34 -22.16
CA GLU A 10 -5.71 3.81 -22.06
C GLU A 10 -6.87 4.48 -21.31
N GLN A 11 -8.10 3.98 -21.41
CA GLN A 11 -9.23 4.48 -20.61
C GLN A 11 -9.26 3.94 -19.17
N ARG A 12 -8.68 2.76 -18.90
CA ARG A 12 -8.51 2.23 -17.53
C ARG A 12 -7.28 2.79 -16.80
N ARG A 13 -6.37 3.47 -17.49
CA ARG A 13 -5.21 4.13 -16.85
C ARG A 13 -5.71 5.19 -15.87
N GLY A 14 -5.51 4.92 -14.57
CA GLY A 14 -5.93 5.77 -13.47
C GLY A 14 -7.18 5.30 -12.71
N VAL A 15 -7.75 4.13 -13.06
CA VAL A 15 -8.80 3.51 -12.23
C VAL A 15 -8.12 2.75 -11.09
N VAL A 16 -8.13 3.35 -9.91
CA VAL A 16 -7.67 2.72 -8.68
C VAL A 16 -8.89 2.08 -8.01
N GLU A 17 -9.00 0.76 -8.07
CA GLU A 17 -10.02 0.01 -7.34
C GLU A 17 -9.53 -0.23 -5.91
N ILE A 18 -10.22 0.36 -4.93
CA ILE A 18 -9.91 0.19 -3.50
C ILE A 18 -11.12 -0.43 -2.83
N ILE A 19 -10.89 -1.48 -2.06
CA ILE A 19 -11.91 -2.16 -1.28
C ILE A 19 -11.77 -1.73 0.18
N ILE A 20 -12.83 -1.21 0.79
CA ILE A 20 -12.83 -0.77 2.18
C ILE A 20 -13.55 -1.81 3.03
N SER A 21 -12.90 -2.27 4.10
CA SER A 21 -13.50 -3.15 5.08
C SER A 21 -13.59 -2.44 6.43
N SER A 22 -14.82 -2.16 6.86
CA SER A 22 -15.12 -1.54 8.15
C SER A 22 -15.00 -2.50 9.33
N ASN A 23 -14.79 -3.80 9.08
CA ASN A 23 -14.70 -4.84 10.11
C ASN A 23 -13.24 -5.17 10.50
N THR A 24 -12.28 -4.35 10.10
CA THR A 24 -10.86 -4.54 10.45
C THR A 24 -10.45 -3.56 11.54
N SER A 25 -9.41 -3.88 12.31
CA SER A 25 -8.81 -2.97 13.28
C SER A 25 -8.05 -1.80 12.63
N LYS A 26 -7.81 -1.85 11.31
CA LYS A 26 -7.04 -0.83 10.58
C LYS A 26 -7.93 0.35 10.16
N PRO A 27 -7.54 1.60 10.47
CA PRO A 27 -8.24 2.80 9.99
C PRO A 27 -8.40 2.84 8.47
N ILE A 28 -9.50 3.42 7.98
CA ILE A 28 -9.81 3.48 6.53
C ILE A 28 -8.71 4.17 5.72
N TYR A 29 -8.09 5.24 6.24
CA TYR A 29 -7.00 5.91 5.51
C TYR A 29 -5.79 4.98 5.34
N GLU A 30 -5.48 4.14 6.32
CA GLU A 30 -4.37 3.16 6.21
C GLU A 30 -4.68 2.08 5.19
N GLN A 31 -5.94 1.64 5.11
CA GLN A 31 -6.39 0.68 4.08
C GLN A 31 -6.25 1.27 2.66
N ILE A 32 -6.53 2.56 2.48
CA ILE A 32 -6.34 3.27 1.20
C ILE A 32 -4.85 3.36 0.87
N THR A 33 -4.04 3.80 1.84
CA THR A 33 -2.58 3.94 1.68
C THR A 33 -1.94 2.60 1.32
N SER A 34 -2.25 1.53 2.05
CA SER A 34 -1.64 0.22 1.82
C SER A 34 -1.98 -0.35 0.44
N GLN A 35 -3.25 -0.25 0.00
CA GLN A 35 -3.67 -0.73 -1.31
C GLN A 35 -3.01 0.02 -2.46
N ILE A 36 -2.92 1.36 -2.38
CA ILE A 36 -2.23 2.15 -3.40
C ILE A 36 -0.73 1.81 -3.45
N LYS A 37 -0.08 1.67 -2.30
CA LYS A 37 1.32 1.22 -2.24
C LYS A 37 1.49 -0.16 -2.88
N ALA A 38 0.61 -1.11 -2.56
CA ALA A 38 0.64 -2.46 -3.12
C ALA A 38 0.54 -2.44 -4.66
N MET A 39 -0.38 -1.65 -5.23
CA MET A 39 -0.51 -1.48 -6.68
C MET A 39 0.74 -0.87 -7.33
N ILE A 40 1.40 0.08 -6.67
CA ILE A 40 2.66 0.68 -7.15
C ILE A 40 3.80 -0.35 -7.06
N MET A 41 3.87 -1.11 -5.97
CA MET A 41 4.90 -2.13 -5.75
C MET A 41 4.76 -3.33 -6.71
N SER A 42 3.53 -3.75 -7.00
CA SER A 42 3.23 -4.81 -7.98
C SER A 42 3.49 -4.35 -9.43
N GLY A 43 3.57 -3.04 -9.66
CA GLY A 43 3.74 -2.44 -10.99
C GLY A 43 2.45 -2.30 -11.79
N GLU A 44 1.29 -2.52 -11.14
CA GLU A 44 -0.03 -2.20 -11.70
C GLU A 44 -0.16 -0.69 -11.95
N LEU A 45 0.29 0.11 -10.98
CA LEU A 45 0.48 1.54 -11.11
C LEU A 45 1.96 1.83 -11.37
N LYS A 46 2.27 2.47 -12.50
CA LYS A 46 3.64 2.80 -12.89
C LYS A 46 3.95 4.25 -12.58
N THR A 47 5.24 4.54 -12.39
CA THR A 47 5.76 5.90 -12.31
C THR A 47 5.19 6.79 -13.43
N GLY A 48 4.67 7.95 -13.03
CA GLY A 48 4.04 8.91 -13.92
C GLY A 48 2.58 8.61 -14.26
N ASP A 49 2.04 7.46 -13.88
CA ASP A 49 0.61 7.18 -14.05
C ASP A 49 -0.20 8.16 -13.18
N PRO A 50 -1.29 8.73 -13.72
CA PRO A 50 -2.19 9.56 -12.94
C PRO A 50 -2.98 8.70 -11.95
N ILE A 51 -3.19 9.22 -10.75
CA ILE A 51 -4.13 8.64 -9.78
C ILE A 51 -5.37 9.53 -9.66
N PRO A 52 -6.52 8.99 -9.21
CA PRO A 52 -7.74 9.77 -9.04
C PRO A 52 -7.51 10.99 -8.16
N SER A 53 -8.26 12.06 -8.40
CA SER A 53 -8.32 13.15 -7.41
C SER A 53 -8.91 12.63 -6.08
N MET A 54 -8.54 13.25 -4.96
CA MET A 54 -9.08 12.89 -3.64
C MET A 54 -10.62 12.85 -3.64
N ARG A 55 -11.28 13.78 -4.34
CA ARG A 55 -12.75 13.84 -4.46
C ARG A 55 -13.32 12.70 -5.32
N ALA A 56 -12.62 12.34 -6.40
CA ALA A 56 -13.03 11.24 -7.26
C ALA A 56 -12.91 9.90 -6.53
N LEU A 57 -11.79 9.67 -5.83
CA LEU A 57 -11.59 8.47 -5.04
C LEU A 57 -12.58 8.39 -3.88
N ALA A 58 -12.75 9.46 -3.11
CA ALA A 58 -13.73 9.51 -2.02
C ALA A 58 -15.14 9.14 -2.48
N LYS A 59 -15.53 9.60 -3.68
CA LYS A 59 -16.80 9.27 -4.30
C LYS A 59 -16.90 7.81 -4.74
N SER A 60 -15.84 7.22 -5.32
CA SER A 60 -15.90 5.84 -5.80
C SER A 60 -16.02 4.84 -4.65
N ILE A 61 -15.32 5.07 -3.54
CA ILE A 61 -15.31 4.17 -2.38
C ILE A 61 -16.23 4.61 -1.22
N HIS A 62 -17.00 5.68 -1.42
CA HIS A 62 -18.03 6.16 -0.49
C HIS A 62 -17.50 6.52 0.92
N VAL A 63 -16.35 7.22 0.97
CA VAL A 63 -15.72 7.69 2.22
C VAL A 63 -15.58 9.21 2.25
N SER A 64 -15.24 9.77 3.42
CA SER A 64 -14.96 11.20 3.55
C SER A 64 -13.72 11.62 2.76
N VAL A 65 -13.79 12.78 2.10
CA VAL A 65 -12.64 13.38 1.40
C VAL A 65 -11.46 13.60 2.36
N ILE A 66 -11.74 13.91 3.64
CA ILE A 66 -10.69 14.10 4.67
C ILE A 66 -9.91 12.80 4.90
N THR A 67 -10.59 11.65 4.85
CA THR A 67 -9.95 10.33 4.99
C THR A 67 -9.03 10.03 3.82
N VAL A 68 -9.47 10.33 2.59
CA VAL A 68 -8.63 10.17 1.39
C VAL A 68 -7.46 11.15 1.40
N GLN A 69 -7.69 12.39 1.85
CA GLN A 69 -6.65 13.40 1.98
C GLN A 69 -5.53 12.91 2.90
N LYS A 70 -5.88 12.41 4.09
CA LYS A 70 -4.93 11.80 5.04
C LYS A 70 -4.09 10.70 4.36
N ALA A 71 -4.74 9.79 3.63
CA ALA A 71 -4.05 8.73 2.90
C ALA A 71 -3.09 9.27 1.82
N TYR A 72 -3.48 10.31 1.09
CA TYR A 72 -2.65 10.93 0.05
C TYR A 72 -1.48 11.70 0.65
N GLU A 73 -1.66 12.35 1.79
CA GLU A 73 -0.58 12.99 2.55
C GLU A 73 0.45 11.96 3.01
N ASP A 74 0.02 10.79 3.51
CA ASP A 74 0.92 9.69 3.87
C ASP A 74 1.66 9.14 2.64
N LEU A 75 0.95 8.89 1.53
CA LEU A 75 1.57 8.42 0.28
C LEU A 75 2.60 9.41 -0.26
N GLN A 76 2.33 10.71 -0.16
CA GLN A 76 3.24 11.76 -0.62
C GLN A 76 4.44 11.90 0.31
N ARG A 77 4.22 11.85 1.64
CA ARG A 77 5.30 11.85 2.64
C ARG A 77 6.25 10.68 2.43
N ASP A 78 5.68 9.51 2.12
CA ASP A 78 6.43 8.28 1.88
C ASP A 78 6.99 8.20 0.45
N GLY A 79 6.81 9.25 -0.37
CA GLY A 79 7.40 9.39 -1.71
C GLY A 79 6.81 8.48 -2.79
N PHE A 80 5.61 7.94 -2.57
CA PHE A 80 4.91 7.09 -3.56
C PHE A 80 4.18 7.91 -4.61
N ILE A 81 3.74 9.12 -4.26
CA ILE A 81 2.97 9.99 -5.14
C ILE A 81 3.50 11.41 -5.07
N GLU A 82 3.28 12.15 -6.14
CA GLU A 82 3.52 13.59 -6.21
C GLU A 82 2.24 14.30 -6.65
N THR A 83 1.89 15.37 -5.94
CA THR A 83 0.75 16.21 -6.29
C THR A 83 1.24 17.54 -6.85
N THR A 84 0.87 17.86 -8.09
CA THR A 84 1.12 19.20 -8.66
C THR A 84 -0.18 19.97 -8.78
N VAL A 85 -0.21 21.20 -8.24
CA VAL A 85 -1.34 22.12 -8.36
C VAL A 85 -1.71 22.30 -9.83
N GLY A 86 -2.99 22.09 -10.17
CA GLY A 86 -3.52 22.23 -11.52
C GLY A 86 -3.26 21.05 -12.47
N ARG A 87 -2.38 20.09 -12.12
CA ARG A 87 -2.14 18.89 -12.94
C ARG A 87 -2.67 17.59 -12.34
N GLY A 88 -2.90 17.56 -11.02
CA GLY A 88 -3.36 16.36 -10.31
C GLY A 88 -2.24 15.62 -9.60
N SER A 89 -2.50 14.38 -9.22
CA SER A 89 -1.58 13.51 -8.48
C SER A 89 -1.10 12.36 -9.36
N PHE A 90 0.17 11.99 -9.23
CA PHE A 90 0.84 10.99 -10.07
C PHE A 90 1.74 10.09 -9.21
N VAL A 91 1.98 8.87 -9.66
CA VAL A 91 2.92 7.94 -9.01
C VAL A 91 4.36 8.43 -9.19
N SER A 92 5.15 8.46 -8.12
CA SER A 92 6.56 8.85 -8.16
C SER A 92 7.48 7.65 -8.42
N ALA A 93 8.66 7.91 -8.99
CA ALA A 93 9.68 6.91 -9.32
C ALA A 93 10.56 6.54 -8.13
N GLN A 94 10.67 7.45 -7.16
CA GLN A 94 11.83 7.52 -6.29
C GLN A 94 11.92 6.40 -5.26
N ASN A 95 10.79 5.80 -4.85
CA ASN A 95 10.77 5.08 -3.58
C ASN A 95 10.39 3.61 -3.63
N LYS A 96 10.42 2.93 -4.79
CA LYS A 96 10.17 1.48 -4.79
C LYS A 96 11.24 0.73 -3.98
N ASP A 97 12.51 0.97 -4.30
CA ASP A 97 13.63 0.29 -3.64
C ASP A 97 13.79 0.74 -2.18
N PHE A 98 13.70 2.06 -1.93
CA PHE A 98 13.75 2.62 -0.57
C PHE A 98 12.60 2.12 0.31
N TYR A 99 11.39 1.98 -0.22
CA TYR A 99 10.28 1.43 0.54
C TYR A 99 10.48 -0.05 0.85
N GLN A 100 10.95 -0.86 -0.10
CA GLN A 100 11.26 -2.26 0.15
C GLN A 100 12.33 -2.40 1.26
N GLU A 101 13.38 -1.58 1.19
CA GLU A 101 14.43 -1.53 2.21
C GLU A 101 13.87 -1.13 3.59
N GLU A 102 13.01 -0.11 3.64
CA GLU A 102 12.38 0.33 4.89
C GLU A 102 11.42 -0.73 5.47
N GLN A 103 10.60 -1.38 4.63
CA GLN A 103 9.72 -2.48 5.08
C GLN A 103 10.53 -3.69 5.56
N GLN A 104 11.64 -4.00 4.88
CA GLN A 104 12.55 -5.03 5.33
C GLN A 104 13.16 -4.68 6.69
N ARG A 105 13.59 -3.43 6.89
CA ARG A 105 14.12 -2.95 8.18
C ARG A 105 13.11 -3.09 9.31
N LEU A 106 11.86 -2.71 9.08
CA LEU A 106 10.78 -2.86 10.07
C LEU A 106 10.49 -4.33 10.39
N ALA A 107 10.49 -5.21 9.37
CA ALA A 107 10.34 -6.64 9.58
C ALA A 107 11.50 -7.21 10.41
N GLU A 108 12.73 -6.80 10.12
CA GLU A 108 13.92 -7.18 10.88
C GLU A 108 13.84 -6.70 12.34
N GLU A 109 13.37 -5.47 12.59
CA GLU A 109 13.15 -4.93 13.93
C GLU A 109 12.16 -5.78 14.73
N HIS A 110 10.99 -6.08 14.15
CA HIS A 110 9.98 -6.91 14.81
C HIS A 110 10.44 -8.36 15.03
N LEU A 111 11.20 -8.92 14.09
CA LEU A 111 11.78 -10.27 14.26
C LEU A 111 12.84 -10.28 15.36
N GLN A 112 13.60 -9.20 15.52
CA GLN A 112 14.55 -9.05 16.62
C GLN A 112 13.83 -8.98 17.97
N GLU A 113 12.75 -8.18 18.09
CA GLU A 113 11.90 -8.13 19.28
C GLU A 113 11.31 -9.51 19.63
N ALA A 114 10.79 -10.23 18.63
CA ALA A 114 10.26 -11.58 18.81
C ALA A 114 11.34 -12.57 19.28
N ALA A 115 12.55 -12.47 18.72
CA ALA A 115 13.68 -13.29 19.13
C ALA A 115 14.11 -13.01 20.58
N ASP A 116 14.10 -11.74 20.99
CA ASP A 116 14.44 -11.34 22.37
C ASP A 116 13.41 -11.87 23.38
N ILE A 117 12.11 -11.73 23.05
CA ILE A 117 11.02 -12.32 23.85
C ILE A 117 11.20 -13.84 23.96
N GLY A 118 11.47 -14.51 22.84
CA GLY A 118 11.67 -15.96 22.83
C GLY A 118 12.82 -16.42 23.72
N ARG A 119 13.97 -15.73 23.66
CA ARG A 119 15.13 -16.02 24.52
C ARG A 119 14.82 -15.84 26.00
N ILE A 120 14.10 -14.77 26.37
CA ILE A 120 13.76 -14.47 27.77
C ILE A 120 12.71 -15.44 28.32
N SER A 121 11.72 -15.80 27.49
CA SER A 121 10.60 -16.66 27.87
C SER A 121 10.83 -18.16 27.65
N GLY A 122 12.00 -18.55 27.12
CA GLY A 122 12.33 -19.96 26.85
C GLY A 122 11.58 -20.57 25.67
N ILE A 123 11.09 -19.75 24.74
CA ILE A 123 10.47 -20.22 23.50
C ILE A 123 11.60 -20.63 22.55
N SER A 124 11.56 -21.86 22.05
CA SER A 124 12.59 -22.36 21.15
C SER A 124 12.52 -21.67 19.78
N LEU A 125 13.66 -21.62 19.07
CA LEU A 125 13.72 -21.06 17.72
C LEU A 125 12.78 -21.82 16.77
N GLU A 126 12.68 -23.14 16.92
CA GLU A 126 11.78 -23.96 16.11
C GLU A 126 10.32 -23.53 16.29
N LYS A 127 9.91 -23.22 17.53
CA LYS A 127 8.55 -22.75 17.80
C LYS A 127 8.29 -21.36 17.22
N LEU A 128 9.27 -20.45 17.28
CA LEU A 128 9.15 -19.14 16.65
C LEU A 128 9.02 -19.24 15.13
N ILE A 129 9.81 -20.12 14.49
CA ILE A 129 9.73 -20.37 13.04
C ILE A 129 8.35 -20.95 12.67
N GLU A 130 7.84 -21.90 13.46
CA GLU A 130 6.50 -22.46 13.27
C GLU A 130 5.42 -21.37 13.32
N LEU A 131 5.45 -20.52 14.35
CA LEU A 131 4.50 -19.41 14.50
C LEU A 131 4.58 -18.41 13.34
N LEU A 132 5.80 -18.02 12.95
CA LEU A 132 6.00 -17.13 11.80
C LEU A 132 5.47 -17.75 10.51
N THR A 133 5.69 -19.05 10.31
CA THR A 133 5.20 -19.78 9.13
C THR A 133 3.68 -19.78 9.08
N ILE A 134 3.02 -20.04 10.22
CA ILE A 134 1.55 -19.99 10.33
C ILE A 134 1.05 -18.58 9.98
N PHE A 135 1.59 -17.54 10.61
CA PHE A 135 1.15 -16.17 10.35
C PHE A 135 1.44 -15.69 8.92
N TYR A 136 2.51 -16.17 8.30
CA TYR A 136 2.83 -15.85 6.91
C TYR A 136 1.88 -16.51 5.90
N GLN A 137 1.28 -17.65 6.27
CA GLN A 137 0.38 -18.44 5.40
C GLN A 137 -1.11 -18.15 5.64
N GLU A 138 -1.49 -17.41 6.69
CA GLU A 138 -2.90 -17.15 7.05
C GLU A 138 -3.53 -15.93 6.31
N GLU A 139 -2.82 -15.23 5.43
CA GLU A 139 -3.40 -14.20 4.55
C GLU A 139 -3.82 -14.77 3.19
N ASP A 140 -4.94 -15.52 3.15
CA ASP A 140 -5.73 -15.83 1.94
C ASP A 140 -7.22 -15.54 2.17
#